data_AF-A0A3B8IF85-F1
#
_entry.id   AF-A0A3B8IF85-F1
#
_cell.length_a   1.000
_cell.length_b   1.000
_cell.length_c   1.000
_cell.angle_alpha   90.00
_cell.angle_beta   90.00
_cell.angle_gamma   90.00
#
_symmetry.space_group_name_H-M   'P 1'
#
loop_
_entity.id
_entity.type
_entity.pdbx_description
1 polymer ?
#
loop_
_entity_poly.entity_id
_entity_poly.type
_entity_poly.pdbx_seq_one_letter_code
_entity_poly.pdbx_strand_id
1 'polypeptide(L)'
;MRFGEGLVVDARMISADLEDCYVPPMALQQLVENAVKHNQLSVEDPLWVEIKVEQEYWVVTNPRKPKEAAMPSTMTGLSNLQQRYQFLTDAPVDIESEEHQFTVSIPLLTISEGPTEKHTAHADIIG
;
A
#
# COMPACT_ATOMS: atom_id res chain seq x y z
N MET A 1 4.94 1.50 -17.75
CA MET A 1 5.08 0.04 -17.95
C MET A 1 3.83 -0.44 -18.66
N ARG A 2 3.91 -1.15 -19.79
CA ARG A 2 2.74 -1.66 -20.52
C ARG A 2 2.56 -3.12 -20.12
N PHE A 3 1.57 -3.41 -19.28
CA PHE A 3 1.28 -4.79 -18.88
C PHE A 3 0.63 -5.50 -20.08
N GLY A 4 1.18 -6.66 -20.46
CA GLY A 4 0.70 -7.46 -21.60
C GLY A 4 -0.69 -8.05 -21.36
N GLU A 5 -1.30 -8.56 -22.42
CA GLU A 5 -2.62 -9.22 -22.40
C GLU A 5 -2.69 -10.28 -21.30
N GLY A 6 -3.66 -10.16 -20.38
CA GLY A 6 -3.85 -11.07 -19.23
C GLY A 6 -3.90 -10.41 -17.85
N LEU A 7 -3.71 -9.08 -17.75
CA LEU A 7 -3.89 -8.36 -16.49
C LEU A 7 -5.35 -7.92 -16.32
N VAL A 8 -6.09 -8.63 -15.46
CA VAL A 8 -7.38 -8.17 -14.92
C VAL A 8 -7.18 -7.86 -13.45
N VAL A 9 -6.91 -6.60 -13.13
CA VAL A 9 -6.94 -6.11 -11.74
C VAL A 9 -8.39 -5.73 -11.43
N ASP A 10 -9.14 -6.65 -10.84
CA ASP A 10 -10.47 -6.35 -10.29
C ASP A 10 -10.33 -5.83 -8.86
N ALA A 11 -10.04 -4.52 -8.77
CA ALA A 11 -9.95 -3.81 -7.51
C ALA A 11 -11.35 -3.58 -6.94
N ARG A 12 -11.80 -4.50 -6.06
CA ARG A 12 -13.09 -4.39 -5.38
C ARG A 12 -12.94 -3.68 -4.06
N MET A 13 -13.35 -2.41 -4.02
CA MET A 13 -13.42 -1.62 -2.80
C MET A 13 -14.71 -1.96 -2.04
N ILE A 14 -14.58 -2.65 -0.92
CA ILE A 14 -15.71 -3.12 -0.11
C ILE A 14 -15.72 -2.33 1.21
N SER A 15 -16.24 -1.10 1.20
CA SER A 15 -16.58 -0.36 2.41
C SER A 15 -17.59 0.75 2.10
N ALA A 16 -18.53 0.99 3.03
CA ALA A 16 -19.60 1.99 2.91
C ALA A 16 -19.18 3.41 3.38
N ASP A 17 -18.08 3.54 4.13
CA ASP A 17 -17.73 4.76 4.87
C ASP A 17 -16.37 5.32 4.43
N LEU A 18 -16.18 5.52 3.13
CA LEU A 18 -14.90 5.92 2.53
C LEU A 18 -14.82 7.41 2.14
N GLU A 19 -15.79 8.23 2.54
CA GLU A 19 -15.92 9.61 2.03
C GLU A 19 -14.66 10.47 2.24
N ASP A 20 -13.77 10.12 3.19
CA ASP A 20 -12.51 10.83 3.46
C ASP A 20 -11.26 9.92 3.54
N CYS A 21 -11.33 8.69 3.04
CA CYS A 21 -10.21 7.74 3.12
C CYS A 21 -9.30 7.82 1.88
N TYR A 22 -8.07 8.28 2.05
CA TYR A 22 -7.09 8.39 0.96
C TYR A 22 -6.09 7.23 0.97
N VAL A 23 -6.06 6.41 -0.08
CA VAL A 23 -4.87 5.61 -0.40
C VAL A 23 -3.92 6.51 -1.18
N PRO A 24 -2.66 6.67 -0.78
CA PRO A 24 -1.66 7.24 -1.67
C PRO A 24 -1.58 6.38 -2.94
N PRO A 25 -1.87 6.91 -4.15
CA PRO A 25 -1.86 6.12 -5.39
C PRO A 25 -0.54 5.37 -5.63
N MET A 26 0.55 5.94 -5.12
CA MET A 26 1.89 5.34 -5.16
C MET A 26 2.02 4.06 -4.33
N ALA A 27 1.34 3.97 -3.19
CA ALA A 27 1.37 2.76 -2.36
C ALA A 27 0.67 1.62 -3.10
N LEU A 28 -0.53 1.88 -3.62
CA LEU A 28 -1.28 0.87 -4.37
C LEU A 28 -0.56 0.44 -5.66
N GLN A 29 -0.02 1.39 -6.42
CA GLN A 29 0.77 1.08 -7.61
C GLN A 29 1.92 0.12 -7.28
N GLN A 30 2.66 0.39 -6.20
CA GLN A 30 3.79 -0.42 -5.81
C GLN A 30 3.37 -1.84 -5.39
N LEU A 31 2.22 -1.99 -4.72
CA LEU A 31 1.68 -3.30 -4.34
C LEU A 31 1.20 -4.10 -5.55
N VAL A 32 0.53 -3.46 -6.50
CA VAL A 32 0.13 -4.08 -7.77
C VAL A 32 1.36 -4.49 -8.59
N GLU A 33 2.38 -3.64 -8.67
CA GLU A 33 3.65 -3.97 -9.34
C GLU A 33 4.34 -5.17 -8.68
N ASN A 34 4.32 -5.26 -7.35
CA ASN A 34 4.86 -6.41 -6.61
C ASN A 34 4.10 -7.69 -6.97
N ALA A 35 2.76 -7.64 -6.91
CA ALA A 35 1.90 -8.77 -7.24
C ALA A 35 2.16 -9.28 -8.67
N VAL A 36 2.30 -8.38 -9.66
CA VAL A 36 2.59 -8.75 -11.05
C VAL A 36 4.02 -9.27 -11.24
N LYS A 37 5.01 -8.69 -10.55
CA LYS A 37 6.42 -9.07 -10.70
C LYS A 37 6.65 -10.51 -10.23
N HIS A 38 6.05 -10.88 -9.10
CA HIS A 38 6.33 -12.14 -8.42
C HIS A 38 5.41 -13.30 -8.81
N ASN A 39 4.25 -13.04 -9.42
CA ASN A 39 3.28 -14.09 -9.76
C ASN A 39 3.23 -14.45 -11.25
N GLN A 40 2.93 -15.71 -11.54
CA GLN A 40 2.55 -16.20 -12.86
C GLN A 40 1.17 -15.63 -13.24
N LEU A 41 1.03 -15.24 -14.51
CA LEU A 41 -0.15 -14.57 -15.06
C LEU A 41 -0.46 -15.18 -16.42
N SER A 42 -1.72 -15.54 -16.66
CA SER A 42 -2.19 -15.92 -17.99
C SER A 42 -3.60 -15.39 -18.21
N VAL A 43 -4.05 -15.38 -19.47
CA VAL A 43 -5.43 -15.00 -19.81
C VAL A 43 -6.44 -15.98 -19.20
N GLU A 44 -6.07 -17.26 -19.09
CA GLU A 44 -6.91 -18.34 -18.55
C GLU A 44 -6.92 -18.37 -17.02
N ASP A 45 -5.88 -17.81 -16.39
CA ASP A 45 -5.71 -17.74 -14.94
C ASP A 45 -5.19 -16.36 -14.51
N PRO A 46 -6.05 -15.32 -14.52
CA PRO A 46 -5.66 -13.97 -14.16
C PRO A 46 -5.28 -13.86 -12.67
N LEU A 47 -4.47 -12.86 -12.34
CA LEU A 47 -4.18 -12.52 -10.95
C LEU A 47 -5.18 -11.52 -10.42
N TRP A 48 -5.91 -11.96 -9.41
CA TRP A 48 -6.86 -11.14 -8.67
C TRP A 48 -6.13 -10.42 -7.53
N VAL A 49 -6.31 -9.10 -7.45
CA VAL A 49 -5.83 -8.27 -6.34
C VAL A 49 -7.05 -7.66 -5.66
N GLU A 50 -7.33 -8.10 -4.44
CA GLU A 50 -8.39 -7.55 -3.60
C GLU A 50 -7.86 -6.37 -2.79
N ILE A 51 -8.66 -5.31 -2.67
CA ILE A 51 -8.33 -4.10 -1.92
C ILE A 51 -9.53 -3.70 -1.08
N LYS A 52 -9.46 -3.89 0.22
CA LYS A 52 -10.55 -3.58 1.14
C LYS A 52 -10.07 -2.63 2.23
N VAL A 53 -11.03 -2.00 2.91
CA VAL A 53 -10.75 -1.33 4.18
C VAL A 53 -11.25 -2.23 5.29
N GLU A 54 -10.37 -2.56 6.21
CA GLU A 54 -10.71 -3.26 7.44
C GLU A 54 -10.18 -2.43 8.61
N GLN A 55 -11.10 -2.01 9.49
CA GLN A 55 -10.78 -1.12 10.61
C GLN A 55 -10.12 0.17 10.09
N GLU A 56 -8.87 0.43 10.48
CA GLU A 56 -8.08 1.61 10.10
C GLU A 56 -7.00 1.27 9.07
N TYR A 57 -7.20 0.24 8.25
CA TYR A 57 -6.20 -0.23 7.28
C TYR A 57 -6.79 -0.46 5.89
N TRP A 58 -6.02 -0.07 4.88
CA TRP A 58 -6.10 -0.64 3.54
C TRP A 58 -5.45 -2.02 3.53
N VAL A 59 -6.24 -3.05 3.24
CA VAL A 59 -5.76 -4.43 3.13
C VAL A 59 -5.74 -4.82 1.66
N VAL A 60 -4.55 -5.10 1.14
CA VAL A 60 -4.32 -5.50 -0.25
C VAL A 60 -3.85 -6.94 -0.30
N THR A 61 -4.60 -7.78 -1.00
CA THR A 61 -4.39 -9.24 -1.00
C THR A 61 -4.34 -9.80 -2.40
N ASN A 62 -3.39 -10.71 -2.66
CA ASN A 62 -3.32 -11.48 -3.90
C ASN A 62 -2.93 -12.95 -3.62
N PRO A 63 -3.36 -13.92 -4.45
CA PRO A 63 -2.87 -15.29 -4.32
C PRO A 63 -1.37 -15.35 -4.68
N ARG A 64 -0.66 -16.31 -4.09
CA ARG A 64 0.74 -16.59 -4.39
C ARG A 64 0.83 -17.68 -5.45
N LYS A 65 1.28 -17.28 -6.63
CA LYS A 65 1.54 -18.12 -7.80
C LYS A 65 2.98 -17.88 -8.26
N PRO A 66 4.00 -18.25 -7.46
CA PRO A 66 5.39 -17.88 -7.73
C PRO A 66 5.84 -18.36 -9.12
N LYS A 67 6.56 -17.51 -9.85
CA LYS A 67 7.18 -17.90 -11.13
C LYS A 67 8.23 -18.99 -10.88
N GLU A 68 8.27 -20.02 -11.73
CA GLU A 68 9.25 -21.12 -11.63
C GLU A 68 10.70 -20.61 -11.66
N ALA A 69 10.96 -19.57 -12.46
CA ALA A 69 12.21 -18.81 -12.45
C ALA A 69 12.04 -17.53 -11.59
N ALA A 70 11.93 -17.70 -10.27
CA ALA A 70 11.87 -16.57 -9.35
C ALA A 70 13.17 -15.76 -9.45
N MET A 71 13.11 -14.55 -10.01
CA MET A 71 14.23 -13.62 -9.93
C MET A 71 14.47 -13.26 -8.45
N PRO A 72 15.73 -13.08 -8.02
CA PRO A 72 16.03 -12.60 -6.68
C PRO A 72 15.23 -11.33 -6.38
N SER A 73 14.43 -11.34 -5.31
CA SER A 73 13.75 -10.13 -4.86
C SER A 73 14.79 -9.23 -4.21
N THR A 74 14.85 -7.98 -4.64
CA THR A 74 15.63 -6.95 -3.93
C THR A 74 14.92 -6.47 -2.66
N MET A 75 13.66 -6.86 -2.43
CA MET A 75 12.78 -6.42 -1.33
C MET A 75 12.65 -4.89 -1.18
N THR A 76 13.16 -4.12 -2.15
CA THR A 76 13.24 -2.66 -2.09
C THR A 76 11.88 -2.00 -2.12
N GLY A 77 10.90 -2.59 -2.82
CA GLY A 77 9.54 -2.07 -2.85
C GLY A 77 8.93 -1.99 -1.45
N LEU A 78 8.74 -3.14 -0.80
CA LEU A 78 8.10 -3.20 0.52
C LEU A 78 8.86 -2.40 1.57
N SER A 79 10.20 -2.44 1.57
CA SER A 79 11.02 -1.61 2.45
C SER A 79 10.76 -0.11 2.24
N ASN A 80 10.73 0.36 0.99
CA ASN A 80 10.43 1.76 0.66
C ASN A 80 9.01 2.17 1.05
N LEU A 81 8.06 1.24 1.04
CA LEU A 81 6.70 1.49 1.51
C LEU A 81 6.68 1.66 3.03
N GLN A 82 7.27 0.70 3.76
CA GLN A 82 7.35 0.74 5.22
C GLN A 82 8.05 2.00 5.71
N GLN A 83 9.20 2.36 5.13
CA GLN A 83 9.92 3.59 5.47
C GLN A 83 9.07 4.84 5.26
N ARG A 84 8.33 4.94 4.15
CA ARG A 84 7.47 6.09 3.89
C ARG A 84 6.34 6.21 4.90
N TYR A 85 5.73 5.10 5.31
CA TYR A 85 4.67 5.13 6.30
C TYR A 85 5.17 5.46 7.70
N GLN A 86 6.38 5.03 8.07
CA GLN A 86 7.02 5.43 9.33
C GLN A 86 7.24 6.94 9.46
N PHE A 87 7.32 7.69 8.35
CA PHE A 87 7.39 9.16 8.39
C PHE A 87 6.02 9.83 8.55
N LEU A 88 4.93 9.11 8.28
CA LEU A 88 3.58 9.66 8.22
C LEU A 88 2.72 9.24 9.42
N THR A 89 3.01 8.09 10.03
CA THR A 89 2.25 7.54 11.14
C THR A 89 3.10 6.55 11.95
N ASP A 90 2.77 6.40 13.24
CA ASP A 90 3.35 5.36 14.10
C ASP A 90 2.69 3.99 13.87
N ALA A 91 1.56 3.94 13.16
CA ALA A 91 0.90 2.68 12.81
C ALA A 91 1.77 1.88 11.82
N PRO A 92 2.04 0.59 12.08
CA PRO A 92 2.93 -0.21 11.24
C PRO A 92 2.27 -0.56 9.91
N VAL A 93 3.09 -0.81 8.89
CA VAL A 93 2.67 -1.54 7.68
C VAL A 93 2.97 -3.01 7.90
N ASP A 94 1.92 -3.84 7.88
CA ASP A 94 2.01 -5.28 8.14
C ASP A 94 2.04 -6.04 6.82
N ILE A 95 2.90 -7.07 6.77
CA ILE A 95 3.13 -7.89 5.58
C ILE A 95 3.03 -9.35 5.98
N GLU A 96 2.07 -10.05 5.37
CA GLU A 96 1.80 -11.45 5.61
C GLU A 96 1.98 -12.24 4.32
N SER A 97 2.83 -13.27 4.36
CA SER A 97 3.11 -14.16 3.23
C SER A 97 2.89 -15.60 3.66
N GLU A 98 1.67 -16.10 3.45
CA GLU A 98 1.30 -17.49 3.69
C GLU A 98 1.68 -18.38 2.49
N GLU A 99 1.28 -19.65 2.50
CA GLU A 99 1.58 -20.58 1.39
C GLU A 99 0.94 -20.12 0.08
N HIS A 100 -0.35 -19.80 0.10
CA HIS A 100 -1.16 -19.50 -1.08
C HIS A 100 -1.61 -18.05 -1.20
N GLN A 101 -1.29 -17.20 -0.22
CA GLN A 101 -1.79 -15.82 -0.16
C GLN A 101 -0.70 -14.86 0.31
N PHE A 102 -0.72 -13.65 -0.26
CA PHE A 102 0.12 -12.54 0.13
C PHE A 102 -0.78 -11.34 0.44
N THR A 103 -0.60 -10.76 1.62
CA THR A 103 -1.41 -9.65 2.13
C THR A 103 -0.51 -8.56 2.64
N VAL A 104 -0.84 -7.31 2.30
CA VAL A 104 -0.20 -6.12 2.87
C VAL A 104 -1.28 -5.22 3.45
N SER A 105 -1.15 -4.92 4.73
CA SER A 105 -2.04 -4.02 5.46
C SER A 105 -1.32 -2.69 5.69
N ILE A 106 -1.90 -1.62 5.16
CA ILE A 106 -1.35 -0.27 5.20
C ILE A 106 -2.31 0.63 6.00
N PRO A 107 -1.83 1.39 7.01
CA PRO A 107 -2.69 2.28 7.77
C PRO A 107 -3.40 3.31 6.86
N LEU A 108 -4.67 3.59 7.17
CA LEU A 108 -5.37 4.75 6.63
C LEU A 108 -4.65 6.02 7.09
N LEU A 109 -4.43 6.94 6.16
CA LEU A 109 -3.90 8.26 6.48
C LEU A 109 -5.04 9.27 6.45
N THR A 110 -5.31 9.88 7.61
CA THR A 110 -6.20 11.03 7.70
C THR A 110 -5.41 12.30 7.42
N ILE A 111 -5.90 13.16 6.53
CA ILE A 111 -5.37 14.52 6.42
C ILE A 111 -5.90 15.30 7.63
N SER A 112 -5.10 15.46 8.67
CA SER A 112 -5.40 16.53 9.62
C SER A 112 -5.02 17.86 8.96
N GLU A 113 -5.94 18.82 8.94
CA GLU A 113 -5.53 20.20 8.68
C GLU A 113 -4.44 20.54 9.70
N GLY A 114 -3.26 20.91 9.19
CA GLY A 114 -2.04 21.02 9.98
C GLY A 114 -2.16 21.97 11.19
N PRO A 115 -1.18 21.98 12.10
CA PRO A 115 -1.24 22.79 13.31
C PRO A 115 -1.38 24.28 12.97
N THR A 116 -2.45 24.92 13.45
CA THR A 116 -2.61 26.37 13.49
C THR A 116 -1.43 26.98 14.24
N GLU A 117 -0.63 27.77 13.53
CA GLU A 117 0.34 28.75 14.01
C GLU A 117 1.34 28.33 15.09
N LYS A 118 2.62 28.33 14.71
CA LYS A 118 3.73 28.36 15.65
C LYS A 118 3.63 29.62 16.51
N HIS A 119 3.46 29.41 17.82
CA HIS A 119 3.59 30.40 18.88
C HIS A 119 4.86 31.24 18.66
N THR A 120 4.70 32.50 18.25
CA THR A 120 5.79 33.48 18.29
C THR A 120 6.03 33.83 19.75
N ALA A 121 7.11 33.31 20.31
CA ALA A 121 7.70 33.82 21.53
C ALA A 121 9.22 33.80 21.38
N HIS A 122 9.76 34.82 20.73
CA HIS A 122 11.10 35.28 21.06
C HIS A 122 11.00 36.72 21.51
N ALA A 123 11.39 36.89 22.77
CA ALA A 123 11.28 38.10 23.55
C ALA A 123 12.20 39.20 23.01
N ASP A 124 11.61 40.35 22.71
CA ASP A 124 12.31 41.62 22.87
C ASP A 124 12.35 41.93 24.38
N ILE A 125 13.49 41.69 25.01
CA ILE A 125 13.84 42.38 26.26
C ILE A 125 14.79 43.50 25.87
N ILE A 126 14.22 44.69 25.76
CA ILE A 126 14.93 45.97 25.85
C ILE A 126 14.61 46.51 27.25
N GLY A 127 15.65 46.69 28.07
CA GLY A 127 15.57 47.22 29.43
C GLY A 127 16.93 47.15 30.10
#